data_AF-A0A839P0I3-F1
#
_entry.id   AF-A0A839P0I3-F1
#
_cell.length_a   1.000
_cell.length_b   1.000
_cell.length_c   1.000
_cell.angle_alpha   90.00
_cell.angle_beta   90.00
_cell.angle_gamma   90.00
#
_symmetry.space_group_name_H-M   'P 1'
#
loop_
_entity.id
_entity.type
_entity.pdbx_description
1 polymer ?
#
loop_
_entity_poly.entity_id
_entity_poly.type
_entity_poly.pdbx_seq_one_letter_code
_entity_poly.pdbx_strand_id
1 'polypeptide(L)'
;MNGAALFESSNGASASVPGQLIEAAPGACLLRFPLPPSLPIPLHIAAPETVRLVTWVFSGLEAGAPDGPICLLALEAESAALREGVSLATHFRDLVVRPEPAASDVLPSAERTLLARALLSAGRAGLGPLGRLFGLVEAAVIALPVAEDAPDLAHDDGGWSLGGSAVPHGLLFRVGAGWGCAQVAGARLRFGKHPRQRLTLEPVWGAAPEGLPERSFALYAHGFTALTTWAS
;
A
#
# COMPACT_ATOMS: atom_id res chain seq x y z
N MET A 1 12.86 -48.40 -23.56
CA MET A 1 11.98 -47.63 -24.46
C MET A 1 11.40 -46.49 -23.64
N ASN A 2 12.02 -45.31 -23.71
CA ASN A 2 11.62 -44.13 -22.95
C ASN A 2 10.81 -43.21 -23.88
N GLY A 3 9.52 -43.07 -23.58
CA GLY A 3 8.65 -42.08 -24.22
C GLY A 3 8.88 -40.72 -23.59
N ALA A 4 9.57 -39.83 -24.32
CA ALA A 4 9.62 -38.41 -24.01
C ALA A 4 8.23 -37.80 -24.23
N ALA A 5 7.63 -37.25 -23.17
CA ALA A 5 6.46 -36.39 -23.30
C ALA A 5 6.91 -35.08 -23.96
N LEU A 6 6.45 -34.88 -25.19
CA LEU A 6 6.60 -33.66 -25.96
C LEU A 6 5.87 -32.53 -25.22
N PHE A 7 6.62 -31.52 -24.81
CA PHE A 7 6.08 -30.22 -24.44
C PHE A 7 5.40 -29.64 -25.68
N GLU A 8 4.07 -29.61 -25.69
CA GLU A 8 3.34 -28.82 -26.67
C GLU A 8 3.67 -27.34 -26.42
N SER A 9 4.45 -26.76 -27.35
CA SER A 9 4.63 -25.33 -27.46
C SER A 9 3.32 -24.73 -27.96
N SER A 10 2.43 -24.36 -27.03
CA SER A 10 1.29 -23.51 -27.36
C SER A 10 1.79 -22.12 -27.78
N ASN A 11 1.60 -21.80 -29.05
CA ASN A 11 1.81 -20.49 -29.64
C ASN A 11 0.97 -19.42 -28.92
N GLY A 12 1.61 -18.33 -28.47
CA GLY A 12 1.05 -16.98 -28.47
C GLY A 12 -0.08 -16.60 -27.49
N ALA A 13 -0.65 -17.52 -26.70
CA ALA A 13 -1.62 -17.15 -25.67
C ALA A 13 -0.88 -16.72 -24.39
N SER A 14 -1.13 -15.50 -23.89
CA SER A 14 -0.68 -15.12 -22.54
C SER A 14 -1.25 -16.12 -21.54
N ALA A 15 -0.39 -16.92 -20.93
CA ALA A 15 -0.77 -17.88 -19.90
C ALA A 15 -1.51 -17.15 -18.78
N SER A 16 -2.73 -17.58 -18.52
CA SER A 16 -3.59 -17.03 -17.48
C SER A 16 -3.20 -17.61 -16.13
N VAL A 17 -3.14 -16.78 -15.10
CA VAL A 17 -2.79 -17.19 -13.72
C VAL A 17 -4.01 -17.06 -12.82
N PRO A 18 -4.35 -18.07 -12.00
CA PRO A 18 -5.42 -17.92 -11.01
C PRO A 18 -5.02 -16.91 -9.93
N GLY A 19 -5.98 -16.12 -9.45
CA GLY A 19 -5.78 -15.17 -8.37
C GLY A 19 -6.92 -15.22 -7.36
N GLN A 20 -6.64 -14.78 -6.13
CA GLN A 20 -7.60 -14.63 -5.05
C GLN A 20 -7.97 -13.15 -4.93
N LEU A 21 -9.27 -12.85 -5.03
CA LEU A 21 -9.82 -11.51 -4.93
C LEU A 21 -10.44 -11.30 -3.55
N ILE A 22 -9.86 -10.39 -2.78
CA ILE A 22 -10.35 -10.01 -1.46
C ILE A 22 -10.95 -8.62 -1.57
N GLU A 23 -12.24 -8.49 -1.27
CA GLU A 23 -12.89 -7.18 -1.15
C GLU A 23 -12.66 -6.64 0.27
N ALA A 24 -11.94 -5.51 0.36
CA ALA A 24 -11.63 -4.88 1.65
C ALA A 24 -12.75 -3.96 2.12
N ALA A 25 -13.31 -3.21 1.17
CA ALA A 25 -14.42 -2.28 1.32
C ALA A 25 -14.97 -1.97 -0.09
N PRO A 26 -16.15 -1.34 -0.22
CA PRO A 26 -16.68 -0.90 -1.50
C PRO A 26 -15.64 -0.06 -2.27
N GLY A 27 -15.41 -0.40 -3.54
CA GLY A 27 -14.42 0.27 -4.39
C GLY A 27 -12.94 -0.03 -4.04
N ALA A 28 -12.65 -0.99 -3.16
CA ALA A 28 -11.28 -1.34 -2.77
C ALA A 28 -11.07 -2.86 -2.68
N CYS A 29 -10.19 -3.37 -3.53
CA CYS A 29 -9.89 -4.80 -3.59
C CYS A 29 -8.39 -5.08 -3.46
N LEU A 30 -8.06 -6.27 -3.00
CA LEU A 30 -6.73 -6.85 -3.03
C LEU A 30 -6.76 -8.07 -3.95
N LEU A 31 -5.88 -8.12 -4.95
CA LEU A 31 -5.68 -9.28 -5.81
C LEU A 31 -4.36 -9.96 -5.46
N ARG A 32 -4.43 -11.21 -5.01
CA ARG A 32 -3.30 -12.06 -4.64
C ARG A 32 -3.13 -13.16 -5.68
N PHE A 33 -1.94 -13.35 -6.25
CA PHE A 33 -1.71 -14.46 -7.19
C PHE A 33 -0.24 -14.95 -7.14
N PRO A 34 0.02 -16.21 -7.52
CA PRO A 34 1.38 -16.73 -7.64
C PRO A 34 2.19 -15.93 -8.65
N LEU A 35 3.35 -15.44 -8.25
CA LEU A 35 4.22 -14.65 -9.13
C LEU A 35 4.91 -15.60 -10.13
N PRO A 36 4.74 -15.39 -11.45
CA PRO A 36 5.40 -16.23 -12.45
C PRO A 36 6.93 -16.16 -12.33
N PRO A 37 7.68 -17.21 -12.74
CA PRO A 37 9.14 -17.23 -12.67
C PRO A 37 9.84 -16.10 -13.43
N SER A 38 9.14 -15.45 -14.38
CA SER A 38 9.65 -14.26 -15.08
C SER A 38 9.65 -12.99 -14.21
N LEU A 39 9.18 -13.06 -12.96
CA LEU A 39 9.11 -11.97 -11.98
C LEU A 39 8.56 -10.66 -12.58
N PRO A 40 7.37 -10.69 -13.22
CA PRO A 40 6.86 -9.51 -13.91
C PRO A 40 6.51 -8.40 -12.91
N ILE A 41 7.28 -7.29 -12.94
CA ILE A 41 7.00 -6.06 -12.21
C ILE A 41 5.70 -5.42 -12.74
N PRO A 42 4.64 -5.28 -11.92
CA PRO A 42 3.39 -4.62 -12.29
C PRO A 42 3.63 -3.13 -12.62
N LEU A 43 3.07 -2.67 -13.74
CA LEU A 43 3.13 -1.26 -14.15
C LEU A 43 1.78 -0.57 -13.99
N HIS A 44 0.72 -1.15 -14.55
CA HIS A 44 -0.67 -0.68 -14.43
C HIS A 44 -1.65 -1.78 -14.82
N ILE A 45 -2.94 -1.54 -14.59
CA ILE A 45 -4.02 -2.42 -15.08
C ILE A 45 -4.37 -1.98 -16.50
N ALA A 46 -4.12 -2.84 -17.48
CA ALA A 46 -4.44 -2.59 -18.88
C ALA A 46 -5.92 -2.81 -19.18
N ALA A 47 -6.55 -3.76 -18.50
CA ALA A 47 -7.99 -3.98 -18.55
C ALA A 47 -8.49 -4.65 -17.26
N PRO A 48 -9.70 -4.33 -16.77
CA PRO A 48 -10.63 -3.31 -17.29
C PRO A 48 -10.14 -1.88 -17.03
N GLU A 49 -10.51 -0.92 -17.90
CA GLU A 49 -10.08 0.49 -17.79
C GLU A 49 -10.61 1.19 -16.52
N THR A 50 -11.69 0.69 -15.94
CA THR A 50 -12.30 1.23 -14.70
C THR A 50 -11.53 0.82 -13.44
N VAL A 51 -10.49 -0.01 -13.57
CA VAL A 51 -9.71 -0.54 -12.45
C VAL A 51 -8.38 0.18 -12.38
N ARG A 52 -8.06 0.73 -11.21
CA ARG A 52 -6.81 1.43 -10.99
C ARG A 52 -5.90 0.65 -10.04
N LEU A 53 -4.63 0.48 -10.44
CA LEU A 53 -3.58 -0.01 -9.55
C LEU A 53 -3.20 1.10 -8.55
N VAL A 54 -3.37 0.83 -7.26
CA VAL A 54 -2.96 1.72 -6.17
C VAL A 54 -1.47 1.50 -5.85
N THR A 55 -1.11 0.25 -5.59
CA THR A 55 0.26 -0.18 -5.31
C THR A 55 0.35 -1.70 -5.46
N TRP A 56 1.56 -2.24 -5.39
CA TRP A 56 1.82 -3.67 -5.44
C TRP A 56 3.01 -4.05 -4.57
N VAL A 57 3.10 -5.33 -4.20
CA VAL A 57 4.26 -5.87 -3.49
C VAL A 57 4.43 -7.35 -3.79
N PHE A 58 5.68 -7.81 -3.73
CA PHE A 58 6.01 -9.24 -3.80
C PHE A 58 6.27 -9.79 -2.40
N SER A 59 5.84 -11.03 -2.18
CA SER A 59 6.08 -11.82 -0.97
C SER A 59 6.69 -13.17 -1.34
N GLY A 60 7.34 -13.85 -0.40
CA GLY A 60 7.84 -15.21 -0.61
C GLY A 60 8.98 -15.32 -1.63
N LEU A 61 9.80 -14.28 -1.77
CA LEU A 61 10.99 -14.30 -2.64
C LEU A 61 12.18 -14.99 -1.97
N GLU A 62 12.10 -15.20 -0.66
CA GLU A 62 13.06 -15.94 0.14
C GLU A 62 13.01 -17.45 -0.12
N ALA A 63 14.18 -18.10 0.01
CA ALA A 63 14.29 -19.54 -0.16
C ALA A 63 13.46 -20.29 0.90
N GLY A 64 12.62 -21.22 0.45
CA GLY A 64 11.79 -22.04 1.33
C GLY A 64 10.45 -21.42 1.74
N ALA A 65 10.03 -20.31 1.11
CA ALA A 65 8.69 -19.78 1.30
C ALA A 65 7.62 -20.84 0.95
N PRO A 66 6.66 -21.11 1.85
CA PRO A 66 5.74 -22.25 1.72
C PRO A 66 4.83 -22.18 0.49
N ASP A 67 4.40 -20.97 0.11
CA ASP A 67 3.54 -20.73 -1.05
C ASP A 67 4.33 -20.31 -2.31
N GLY A 68 5.66 -20.25 -2.20
CA GLY A 68 6.53 -19.63 -3.19
C GLY A 68 6.29 -18.12 -3.35
N PRO A 69 6.85 -17.52 -4.42
CA PRO A 69 6.67 -16.10 -4.72
C PRO A 69 5.21 -15.74 -5.01
N ILE A 70 4.69 -14.71 -4.33
CA ILE A 70 3.34 -14.19 -4.48
C ILE A 70 3.39 -12.71 -4.87
N CYS A 71 2.46 -12.28 -5.72
CA CYS A 71 2.20 -10.87 -6.00
C CYS A 71 0.88 -10.44 -5.35
N LEU A 72 0.91 -9.28 -4.71
CA LEU A 72 -0.25 -8.59 -4.17
C LEU A 72 -0.46 -7.28 -4.93
N LEU A 73 -1.66 -7.06 -5.45
CA LEU A 73 -2.07 -5.79 -6.06
C LEU A 73 -3.18 -5.16 -5.22
N ALA A 74 -2.95 -3.95 -4.73
CA ALA A 74 -4.00 -3.12 -4.17
C ALA A 74 -4.70 -2.37 -5.29
N LEU A 75 -6.01 -2.51 -5.40
CA LEU A 75 -6.82 -2.01 -6.49
C LEU A 75 -7.91 -1.08 -5.98
N GLU A 76 -8.16 0.00 -6.72
CA GLU A 76 -9.37 0.80 -6.63
C GLU A 76 -10.32 0.32 -7.73
N ALA A 77 -11.32 -0.46 -7.34
CA ALA A 77 -12.28 -1.10 -8.22
C ALA A 77 -13.47 -1.67 -7.43
N GLU A 78 -14.61 -1.76 -8.09
CA GLU A 78 -15.70 -2.64 -7.65
C GLU A 78 -15.35 -4.10 -7.99
N SER A 79 -15.57 -5.02 -7.05
CA SER A 79 -15.22 -6.44 -7.23
C SER A 79 -15.90 -7.08 -8.45
N ALA A 80 -17.09 -6.60 -8.80
CA ALA A 80 -17.83 -7.03 -10.00
C ALA A 80 -17.06 -6.76 -11.31
N ALA A 81 -16.30 -5.66 -11.39
CA ALA A 81 -15.52 -5.32 -12.58
C ALA A 81 -14.36 -6.30 -12.84
N LEU A 82 -13.91 -7.01 -11.80
CA LEU A 82 -12.75 -7.90 -11.85
C LEU A 82 -13.12 -9.35 -12.21
N ARG A 83 -14.40 -9.70 -12.21
CA ARG A 83 -14.89 -11.09 -12.38
C ARG A 83 -14.46 -11.73 -13.70
N GLU A 84 -14.45 -10.94 -14.76
CA GLU A 84 -14.08 -11.43 -16.10
C GLU A 84 -12.56 -11.55 -16.29
N GLY A 85 -11.75 -11.17 -15.30
CA GLY A 85 -10.29 -11.18 -15.38
C GLY A 85 -9.67 -9.79 -15.35
N VAL A 86 -8.38 -9.78 -15.08
CA VAL A 86 -7.55 -8.57 -15.04
C VAL A 86 -6.38 -8.76 -15.99
N SER A 87 -6.23 -7.84 -16.95
CA SER A 87 -5.02 -7.74 -17.75
C SER A 87 -4.07 -6.76 -17.07
N LEU A 88 -2.95 -7.26 -16.59
CA LEU A 88 -1.92 -6.49 -15.91
C LEU A 88 -0.78 -6.21 -16.88
N ALA A 89 -0.52 -4.94 -17.15
CA ALA A 89 0.68 -4.53 -17.86
C ALA A 89 1.90 -4.67 -16.96
N THR A 90 2.98 -5.23 -17.51
CA THR A 90 4.22 -5.49 -16.77
C THR A 90 5.43 -5.01 -17.57
N HIS A 91 6.59 -4.91 -16.93
CA HIS A 91 7.83 -4.54 -17.62
C HIS A 91 8.32 -5.57 -18.67
N PHE A 92 7.69 -6.75 -18.75
CA PHE A 92 8.08 -7.83 -19.65
C PHE A 92 6.98 -8.15 -20.67
N ARG A 93 5.85 -8.69 -20.20
CA ARG A 93 4.66 -8.98 -21.00
C ARG A 93 3.39 -8.86 -20.17
N ASP A 94 2.28 -8.59 -20.81
CA ASP A 94 0.99 -8.52 -20.12
C ASP A 94 0.61 -9.88 -19.53
N LEU A 95 0.16 -9.84 -18.29
CA LEU A 95 -0.27 -10.99 -17.52
C LEU A 95 -1.78 -10.96 -17.37
N VAL A 96 -2.44 -12.07 -17.69
CA VAL A 96 -3.88 -12.22 -17.41
C VAL A 96 -4.04 -12.94 -16.09
N VAL A 97 -4.70 -12.30 -15.12
CA VAL A 97 -5.07 -12.90 -13.84
C VAL A 97 -6.56 -13.18 -13.84
N ARG A 98 -6.97 -14.37 -13.38
CA ARG A 98 -8.38 -14.79 -13.24
C ARG A 98 -8.74 -14.79 -11.76
N PRO A 99 -9.45 -13.76 -11.27
CA PRO A 99 -9.73 -13.64 -9.85
C PRO A 99 -10.89 -14.54 -9.42
N GLU A 100 -10.69 -15.26 -8.33
CA GLU A 100 -11.71 -16.00 -7.60
C GLU A 100 -11.95 -15.33 -6.25
N PRO A 101 -13.21 -15.14 -5.81
CA PRO A 101 -13.50 -14.51 -4.52
C PRO A 101 -12.84 -15.26 -3.35
N ALA A 102 -12.23 -14.51 -2.43
CA ALA A 102 -11.61 -15.03 -1.23
C ALA A 102 -11.92 -14.14 0.00
N ALA A 103 -11.98 -14.77 1.17
CA ALA A 103 -12.13 -14.06 2.43
C ALA A 103 -10.80 -13.43 2.88
N SER A 104 -10.88 -12.35 3.65
CA SER A 104 -9.70 -11.58 4.06
C SER A 104 -8.79 -12.29 5.06
N ASP A 105 -9.31 -13.26 5.80
CA ASP A 105 -8.58 -14.06 6.78
C ASP A 105 -7.54 -14.99 6.13
N VAL A 106 -7.65 -15.23 4.82
CA VAL A 106 -6.68 -15.98 4.02
C VAL A 106 -5.32 -15.25 3.95
N LEU A 107 -5.27 -13.92 4.14
CA LEU A 107 -4.05 -13.14 3.97
C LEU A 107 -3.07 -13.33 5.17
N PRO A 108 -1.89 -13.96 4.96
CA PRO A 108 -0.92 -14.19 6.02
C PRO A 108 -0.38 -12.90 6.66
N SER A 109 0.07 -12.97 7.91
CA SER A 109 0.63 -11.81 8.63
C SER A 109 1.83 -11.17 7.94
N ALA A 110 2.68 -11.97 7.28
CA ALA A 110 3.83 -11.47 6.54
C ALA A 110 3.38 -10.64 5.32
N GLU A 111 2.40 -11.15 4.57
CA GLU A 111 1.79 -10.45 3.43
C GLU A 111 1.10 -9.16 3.86
N ARG A 112 0.37 -9.16 4.99
CA ARG A 112 -0.20 -7.94 5.59
C ARG A 112 0.85 -6.89 5.91
N THR A 113 2.02 -7.31 6.41
CA THR A 113 3.14 -6.41 6.73
C THR A 113 3.74 -5.78 5.48
N LEU A 114 3.94 -6.57 4.43
CA LEU A 114 4.43 -6.08 3.15
C LEU A 114 3.42 -5.14 2.48
N LEU A 115 2.13 -5.51 2.51
CA LEU A 115 1.06 -4.69 1.98
C LEU A 115 0.94 -3.35 2.74
N ALA A 116 1.06 -3.36 4.07
CA ALA A 116 1.08 -2.15 4.88
C ALA A 116 2.16 -1.18 4.40
N ARG A 117 3.39 -1.67 4.23
CA ARG A 117 4.53 -0.87 3.75
C ARG A 117 4.29 -0.33 2.34
N ALA A 118 3.74 -1.15 1.45
CA ALA A 118 3.45 -0.76 0.08
C ALA A 118 2.36 0.32 0.00
N LEU A 119 1.32 0.22 0.83
CA LEU A 119 0.23 1.20 0.91
C LEU A 119 0.71 2.54 1.50
N LEU A 120 1.51 2.50 2.57
CA LEU A 120 2.10 3.71 3.16
C LEU A 120 3.11 4.40 2.21
N SER A 121 3.62 3.66 1.22
CA SER A 121 4.57 4.16 0.20
C SER A 121 3.92 4.46 -1.15
N ALA A 122 2.59 4.37 -1.27
CA ALA A 122 1.85 4.51 -2.53
C ALA A 122 1.80 5.96 -3.07
N GLY A 123 2.41 6.91 -2.36
CA GLY A 123 2.41 8.32 -2.74
C GLY A 123 1.05 9.00 -2.57
N ARG A 124 0.95 10.24 -3.05
CA ARG A 124 -0.22 11.11 -2.84
C ARG A 124 -1.52 10.49 -3.36
N ALA A 125 -1.46 9.83 -4.51
CA ALA A 125 -2.63 9.23 -5.13
C ALA A 125 -3.11 7.94 -4.41
N GLY A 126 -2.35 7.46 -3.43
CA GLY A 126 -2.71 6.35 -2.53
C GLY A 126 -3.39 6.78 -1.23
N LEU A 127 -3.39 8.07 -0.87
CA LEU A 127 -3.95 8.53 0.41
C LEU A 127 -5.43 8.18 0.59
N GLY A 128 -6.25 8.43 -0.43
CA GLY A 128 -7.68 8.07 -0.40
C GLY A 128 -7.89 6.55 -0.32
N PRO A 129 -7.35 5.76 -1.27
CA PRO A 129 -7.44 4.31 -1.26
C PRO A 129 -6.96 3.64 0.04
N LEU A 130 -5.92 4.20 0.69
CA LEU A 130 -5.41 3.71 1.96
C LEU A 130 -6.51 3.54 3.01
N GLY A 131 -7.44 4.49 3.14
CA GLY A 131 -8.51 4.42 4.14
C GLY A 131 -9.45 3.22 3.95
N ARG A 132 -9.79 2.91 2.69
CA ARG A 132 -10.65 1.77 2.34
C ARG A 132 -9.94 0.42 2.49
N LEU A 133 -8.62 0.39 2.29
CA LEU A 133 -7.80 -0.82 2.45
C LEU A 133 -7.26 -0.99 3.87
N PHE A 134 -7.43 0.01 4.75
CA PHE A 134 -6.74 0.09 6.02
C PHE A 134 -7.05 -1.08 6.95
N GLY A 135 -8.30 -1.55 6.97
CA GLY A 135 -8.71 -2.68 7.81
C GLY A 135 -7.94 -3.98 7.53
N LEU A 136 -7.38 -4.16 6.32
CA LEU A 136 -6.54 -5.32 6.01
C LEU A 136 -5.17 -5.25 6.68
N VAL A 137 -4.66 -4.03 6.92
CA VAL A 137 -3.27 -3.78 7.31
C VAL A 137 -3.12 -3.10 8.67
N GLU A 138 -4.21 -2.70 9.32
CA GLU A 138 -4.19 -1.93 10.56
C GLU A 138 -3.26 -2.53 11.62
N ALA A 139 -3.41 -3.83 11.92
CA ALA A 139 -2.58 -4.51 12.91
C ALA A 139 -1.09 -4.48 12.54
N ALA A 140 -0.77 -4.61 11.25
CA ALA A 140 0.61 -4.52 10.76
C ALA A 140 1.15 -3.08 10.85
N VAL A 141 0.34 -2.07 10.56
CA VAL A 141 0.71 -0.65 10.72
C VAL A 141 0.98 -0.31 12.18
N ILE A 142 0.15 -0.80 13.11
CA ILE A 142 0.37 -0.63 14.56
C ILE A 142 1.72 -1.22 14.98
N ALA A 143 2.09 -2.38 14.44
CA ALA A 143 3.30 -3.09 14.80
C ALA A 143 4.60 -2.53 14.16
N LEU A 144 4.50 -1.57 13.22
CA LEU A 144 5.70 -0.96 12.61
C LEU A 144 6.54 -0.24 13.67
N PRO A 145 7.86 -0.43 13.71
CA PRO A 145 8.72 0.21 14.72
C PRO A 145 8.85 1.73 14.49
N VAL A 146 9.14 2.47 15.56
CA VAL A 146 9.66 3.84 15.49
C VAL A 146 11.16 3.77 15.68
N ALA A 147 11.92 4.40 14.80
CA ALA A 147 13.36 4.56 15.01
C ALA A 147 13.63 5.55 16.15
N GLU A 148 14.72 5.35 16.90
CA GLU A 148 15.09 6.23 18.02
C GLU A 148 15.34 7.68 17.57
N ASP A 149 15.86 7.85 16.36
CA ASP A 149 16.16 9.13 15.70
C ASP A 149 15.03 9.61 14.77
N ALA A 150 13.83 9.01 14.88
CA ALA A 150 12.71 9.39 14.05
C ALA A 150 12.30 10.86 14.26
N PRO A 151 11.96 11.60 13.18
CA PRO A 151 11.46 12.96 13.29
C PRO A 151 10.26 13.05 14.22
N ASP A 152 10.22 14.13 15.00
CA ASP A 152 9.12 14.39 15.92
C ASP A 152 7.99 15.16 15.25
N LEU A 153 6.76 14.81 15.63
CA LEU A 153 5.55 15.58 15.37
C LEU A 153 5.17 16.34 16.65
N ALA A 154 4.99 17.64 16.52
CA ALA A 154 4.55 18.54 17.58
C ALA A 154 3.28 19.29 17.15
N HIS A 155 2.53 19.76 18.15
CA HIS A 155 1.39 20.66 17.95
C HIS A 155 1.70 21.97 18.68
N ASP A 156 1.91 23.04 17.92
CA ASP A 156 2.18 24.38 18.42
C ASP A 156 0.98 25.32 18.20
N ASP A 157 1.01 26.53 18.76
CA ASP A 157 -0.02 27.57 18.56
C ASP A 157 -0.27 27.89 17.07
N GLY A 158 0.65 27.46 16.20
CA GLY A 158 0.56 27.57 14.77
C GLY A 158 -0.01 26.36 14.04
N GLY A 159 -0.27 25.26 14.72
CA GLY A 159 -0.71 23.99 14.15
C GLY A 159 0.38 22.92 14.22
N TRP A 160 0.42 22.06 13.20
CA TRP A 160 1.30 20.89 13.21
C TRP A 160 2.71 21.23 12.76
N SER A 161 3.71 20.85 13.57
CA SER A 161 5.13 21.01 13.23
C SER A 161 5.85 19.66 13.17
N LEU A 162 6.47 19.38 12.03
CA LEU A 162 7.27 18.18 11.78
C LEU A 162 8.77 18.52 11.81
N GLY A 163 9.57 17.70 12.48
CA GLY A 163 11.03 17.76 12.44
C GLY A 163 11.62 17.41 11.07
N GLY A 164 12.73 18.04 10.71
CA GLY A 164 13.44 17.80 9.45
C GLY A 164 12.97 18.68 8.29
N SER A 165 13.47 18.39 7.08
CA SER A 165 13.24 19.20 5.86
C SER A 165 12.53 18.46 4.73
N ALA A 166 12.37 17.14 4.84
CA ALA A 166 11.63 16.35 3.86
C ALA A 166 10.12 16.58 4.02
N VAL A 167 9.49 17.23 3.04
CA VAL A 167 8.06 17.55 3.10
C VAL A 167 7.23 16.31 2.72
N PRO A 168 6.41 15.74 3.63
CA PRO A 168 5.53 14.65 3.29
C PRO A 168 4.34 15.15 2.46
N HIS A 169 3.74 14.26 1.67
CA HIS A 169 2.50 14.57 0.96
C HIS A 169 1.25 14.27 1.80
N GLY A 170 1.40 13.48 2.88
CA GLY A 170 0.31 13.17 3.80
C GLY A 170 0.81 12.77 5.18
N LEU A 171 -0.09 12.83 6.15
CA LEU A 171 0.09 12.29 7.49
C LEU A 171 -0.97 11.24 7.74
N LEU A 172 -0.54 10.08 8.20
CA LEU A 172 -1.42 9.09 8.83
C LEU A 172 -1.27 9.23 10.34
N PHE A 173 -2.38 9.23 11.06
CA PHE A 173 -2.36 9.42 12.51
C PHE A 173 -3.46 8.60 13.19
N ARG A 174 -3.22 8.24 14.45
CA ARG A 174 -4.18 7.58 15.33
C ARG A 174 -4.53 8.52 16.47
N VAL A 175 -5.83 8.76 16.65
CA VAL A 175 -6.41 9.48 17.78
C VAL A 175 -7.41 8.57 18.50
N GLY A 176 -7.98 9.01 19.63
CA GLY A 176 -8.94 8.20 20.39
C GLY A 176 -10.15 7.74 19.58
N ALA A 177 -10.57 8.52 18.57
CA ALA A 177 -11.65 8.15 17.64
C ALA A 177 -11.26 7.12 16.56
N GLY A 178 -9.97 6.76 16.46
CA GLY A 178 -9.44 5.81 15.48
C GLY A 178 -8.37 6.43 14.57
N TRP A 179 -8.19 5.81 13.40
CA TRP A 179 -7.24 6.26 12.40
C TRP A 179 -7.83 7.35 11.50
N GLY A 180 -6.98 8.29 11.13
CA GLY A 180 -7.27 9.32 10.14
C GLY A 180 -6.07 9.60 9.25
N CYS A 181 -6.35 10.16 8.09
CA CYS A 181 -5.32 10.60 7.16
C CYS A 181 -5.65 12.01 6.64
N ALA A 182 -4.63 12.85 6.60
CA ALA A 182 -4.70 14.17 6.01
C ALA A 182 -3.64 14.33 4.93
N GLN A 183 -3.97 15.04 3.86
CA GLN A 183 -2.99 15.47 2.86
C GLN A 183 -2.31 16.75 3.35
N VAL A 184 -1.03 16.90 3.01
CA VAL A 184 -0.30 18.14 3.25
C VAL A 184 -0.60 19.10 2.09
N ALA A 185 -1.45 20.09 2.36
CA ALA A 185 -1.81 21.12 1.39
C ALA A 185 -0.73 22.21 1.25
N GLY A 186 0.09 22.39 2.31
CA GLY A 186 1.21 23.31 2.30
C GLY A 186 2.18 23.05 3.44
N ALA A 187 3.44 23.43 3.24
CA ALA A 187 4.48 23.36 4.24
C ALA A 187 5.31 24.64 4.24
N ARG A 188 5.55 25.22 5.42
CA ARG A 188 6.49 26.33 5.61
C ARG A 188 7.72 25.84 6.34
N LEU A 189 8.86 25.90 5.66
CA LEU A 189 10.14 25.44 6.19
C LEU A 189 10.80 26.55 7.03
N ARG A 190 11.29 26.17 8.21
CA ARG A 190 12.15 26.99 9.05
C ARG A 190 13.49 26.30 9.20
N PHE A 191 14.53 26.93 8.68
CA PHE A 191 15.91 26.48 8.84
C PHE A 191 16.54 27.13 10.07
N GLY A 192 17.23 26.33 10.87
CA GLY A 192 17.92 26.71 12.09
C GLY A 192 18.76 25.53 12.57
N LYS A 193 19.20 25.52 13.83
CA LYS A 193 19.96 24.38 14.40
C LYS A 193 19.23 23.04 14.22
N HIS A 194 17.90 23.07 14.28
CA HIS A 194 17.01 21.94 14.00
C HIS A 194 15.96 22.36 12.97
N PRO A 195 16.07 21.92 11.70
CA PRO A 195 15.08 22.20 10.67
C PRO A 195 13.69 21.71 11.10
N ARG A 196 12.66 22.53 10.84
CA ARG A 196 11.27 22.17 11.09
C ARG A 196 10.38 22.66 9.98
N GLN A 197 9.21 22.05 9.88
CA GLN A 197 8.20 22.36 8.89
C GLN A 197 6.88 22.59 9.60
N ARG A 198 6.18 23.67 9.28
CA ARG A 198 4.81 23.90 9.73
C ARG A 198 3.85 23.46 8.63
N LEU A 199 2.99 22.51 8.93
CA LEU A 199 2.14 21.81 7.98
C LEU A 199 0.72 22.38 7.99
N THR A 200 0.17 22.59 6.80
CA THR A 200 -1.26 22.81 6.57
C THR A 200 -1.86 21.50 6.11
N LEU A 201 -2.81 20.98 6.87
CA LEU A 201 -3.40 19.65 6.66
C LEU A 201 -4.84 19.79 6.19
N GLU A 202 -5.19 19.03 5.16
CA GLU A 202 -6.58 18.86 4.71
C GLU A 202 -7.00 17.42 4.94
N PRO A 203 -8.11 17.16 5.65
CA PRO A 203 -8.58 15.80 5.89
C PRO A 203 -8.86 15.05 4.58
N VAL A 204 -8.45 13.77 4.52
CA VAL A 204 -8.78 12.86 3.42
C VAL A 204 -9.85 11.86 3.90
N TRP A 205 -9.64 11.26 5.06
CA TRP A 205 -10.60 10.36 5.71
C TRP A 205 -10.29 10.23 7.21
N GLY A 206 -11.27 9.74 7.97
CA GLY A 206 -11.20 9.68 9.43
C GLY A 206 -11.42 11.05 10.08
N ALA A 207 -11.38 11.07 11.42
CA ALA A 207 -11.51 12.31 12.17
C ALA A 207 -10.26 13.19 12.01
N ALA A 208 -10.43 14.51 12.01
CA ALA A 208 -9.30 15.42 12.15
C ALA A 208 -8.63 15.22 13.52
N PRO A 209 -7.31 15.39 13.63
CA PRO A 209 -6.64 15.17 14.89
C PRO A 209 -6.88 16.34 15.84
N GLU A 210 -7.45 16.06 17.01
CA GLU A 210 -7.55 17.00 18.14
C GLU A 210 -6.38 16.74 19.10
N GLY A 211 -5.34 17.58 19.06
CA GLY A 211 -4.13 17.38 19.84
C GLY A 211 -3.19 16.31 19.29
N LEU A 212 -2.12 15.98 20.03
CA LEU A 212 -1.07 15.05 19.58
C LEU A 212 -1.61 13.62 19.42
N PRO A 213 -1.24 12.91 18.34
CA PRO A 213 -1.78 11.58 18.07
C PRO A 213 -1.01 10.52 18.88
N GLU A 214 -1.66 9.41 19.20
CA GLU A 214 -1.02 8.25 19.85
C GLU A 214 0.02 7.59 18.93
N ARG A 215 -0.21 7.70 17.62
CA ARG A 215 0.65 7.15 16.59
C ARG A 215 0.60 8.04 15.36
N SER A 216 1.73 8.25 14.69
CA SER A 216 1.71 8.95 13.41
C SER A 216 2.83 8.52 12.47
N PHE A 217 2.58 8.72 11.18
CA PHE A 217 3.51 8.45 10.10
C PHE A 217 3.48 9.61 9.10
N ALA A 218 4.66 10.07 8.70
CA ALA A 218 4.84 10.94 7.54
C ALA A 218 4.90 10.08 6.28
N LEU A 219 4.07 10.40 5.28
CA LEU A 219 3.97 9.67 4.02
C LEU A 219 4.63 10.48 2.89
N TYR A 220 5.55 9.85 2.15
CA TYR A 220 6.35 10.43 1.08
C TYR A 220 6.11 9.74 -0.25
N ALA A 221 6.51 10.37 -1.36
CA ALA A 221 6.24 9.84 -2.70
C ALA A 221 6.65 8.37 -2.89
N HIS A 222 7.74 7.94 -2.24
CA HIS A 222 8.30 6.59 -2.34
C HIS A 222 8.70 6.00 -0.98
N GLY A 223 7.92 6.27 0.07
CA GLY A 223 8.22 5.74 1.39
C GLY A 223 7.43 6.41 2.50
N PHE A 224 7.74 6.03 3.73
CA PHE A 224 7.12 6.61 4.91
C PHE A 224 8.10 6.60 6.08
N THR A 225 7.80 7.38 7.11
CA THR A 225 8.55 7.42 8.36
C THR A 225 7.59 7.43 9.53
N ALA A 226 7.74 6.46 10.44
CA ALA A 226 7.05 6.51 11.73
C ALA A 226 7.60 7.68 12.53
N LEU A 227 6.72 8.44 13.18
CA LEU A 227 7.10 9.66 13.89
C LEU A 227 7.10 9.43 15.40
N THR A 228 8.00 10.12 16.09
CA THR A 228 7.86 10.32 17.54
C THR A 228 6.90 11.47 17.80
N THR A 229 6.32 11.50 18.99
CA THR A 229 5.52 12.65 19.45
C THR A 229 6.21 13.29 20.61
N TRP A 230 6.45 14.60 20.53
CA TRP A 230 7.03 15.36 21.62
C TRP A 230 5.93 16.16 22.30
N ALA A 231 5.66 15.87 23.57
CA ALA A 231 4.83 16.74 24.41
C ALA A 231 5.68 17.94 24.84
N SER A 232 5.32 19.13 24.34
CA SER A 232 5.96 20.39 24.73
C SER A 232 5.74 20.69 26.21
#